data_AF-A0A5C3LND4-F1
#
_entry.id   AF-A0A5C3LND4-F1
#
_cell.length_a   1.000
_cell.length_b   1.000
_cell.length_c   1.000
_cell.angle_alpha   90.00
_cell.angle_beta   90.00
_cell.angle_gamma   90.00
#
_symmetry.space_group_name_H-M   'P 1'
#
loop_
_entity.id
_entity.type
_entity.pdbx_description
1 polymer ?
#
loop_
_entity_poly.entity_id
_entity_poly.type
_entity_poly.pdbx_seq_one_letter_code
_entity_poly.pdbx_strand_id
1 'polypeptide(L)' 'MVLKPCSSALFTGQPAYLDRLKHYFSIDNGKDIAPQHSFLIHGLGGMGKTQIALKFAEDISSQYMIIH' A
#
# COMPACT_ATOMS: atom_id res chain seq x y z
N MET A 1 -15.21 11.65 14.01
CA MET A 1 -15.28 10.45 13.15
C MET A 1 -14.43 10.75 11.91
N VAL A 2 -13.23 10.18 11.80
CA VAL A 2 -12.33 10.46 10.65
C VAL A 2 -12.72 9.54 9.51
N LEU A 3 -13.08 10.09 8.35
CA LEU A 3 -13.33 9.32 7.14
C LEU A 3 -12.00 8.79 6.60
N LYS A 4 -11.83 7.46 6.56
CA LYS A 4 -10.68 6.83 5.91
C LYS A 4 -10.91 6.85 4.39
N PRO A 5 -9.97 7.39 3.59
CA PRO A 5 -10.07 7.29 2.14
C PRO A 5 -9.89 5.82 1.71
N CYS A 6 -10.72 5.41 0.76
CA CYS A 6 -10.73 4.06 0.17
C CYS A 6 -10.47 4.13 -1.34
N SER A 7 -9.95 3.06 -1.90
CA SER A 7 -9.84 2.90 -3.35
C SER A 7 -11.23 2.88 -3.98
N SER A 8 -11.32 3.33 -5.22
CA SER A 8 -12.54 3.28 -6.00
C SER A 8 -12.88 1.83 -6.35
N ALA A 9 -14.16 1.46 -6.23
CA ALA A 9 -14.65 0.16 -6.69
C ALA A 9 -14.44 -0.07 -8.21
N LEU A 10 -14.25 1.00 -8.99
CA LEU A 10 -13.97 0.94 -10.42
C LEU A 10 -12.47 0.81 -10.73
N PHE A 11 -11.60 0.81 -9.72
CA PHE A 11 -10.18 0.60 -9.91
C PHE A 11 -9.91 -0.87 -10.25
N THR A 12 -9.80 -1.16 -11.55
CA THR A 12 -9.60 -2.52 -12.10
C THR A 12 -8.17 -3.03 -12.03
N GLY A 13 -7.24 -2.21 -11.55
CA GLY A 13 -5.96 -2.69 -11.04
C GLY A 13 -4.71 -2.16 -11.75
N GLN A 14 -3.63 -2.20 -10.97
CA GLN A 14 -2.25 -2.26 -11.40
C GLN A 14 -1.57 -3.40 -10.63
N PRO A 15 -1.89 -4.67 -10.93
CA PRO A 15 -1.47 -5.82 -10.13
C PRO A 15 0.04 -5.89 -9.99
N ALA A 16 0.79 -5.62 -11.06
CA ALA A 16 2.25 -5.54 -11.02
C ALA A 16 2.79 -4.54 -9.98
N TYR A 17 2.13 -3.38 -9.79
CA TYR A 17 2.53 -2.41 -8.77
C TYR A 17 2.14 -2.87 -7.37
N LEU A 18 0.96 -3.48 -7.21
CA LEU A 18 0.52 -4.03 -5.92
C LEU A 18 1.43 -5.18 -5.47
N ASP A 19 1.79 -6.09 -6.38
CA ASP A 19 2.70 -7.21 -6.09
C ASP A 19 4.09 -6.69 -5.72
N ARG A 20 4.58 -5.66 -6.42
CA ARG A 20 5.85 -5.01 -6.09
C ARG A 20 5.84 -4.36 -4.71
N LEU A 21 4.75 -3.67 -4.36
CA LEU A 21 4.57 -3.08 -3.04
C LEU A 21 4.52 -4.17 -1.95
N LYS A 22 3.71 -5.22 -2.15
CA LYS A 22 3.61 -6.34 -1.19
C LYS A 22 4.97 -7.00 -0.96
N HIS A 23 5.72 -7.25 -2.03
CA HIS A 23 7.06 -7.82 -1.92
C HIS A 23 8.03 -6.88 -1.19
N TYR A 24 8.05 -5.59 -1.53
CA TYR A 24 8.94 -4.60 -0.92
C TYR A 24 8.69 -4.41 0.59
N PHE A 25 7.43 -4.44 1.00
CA PHE A 25 7.02 -4.27 2.41
C PHE A 25 6.85 -5.59 3.16
N SER A 26 7.18 -6.74 2.57
CA SER A 26 7.10 -8.03 3.28
C SER A 26 8.05 -8.01 4.49
N ILE A 27 7.52 -8.24 5.69
CA ILE A 27 8.30 -8.28 6.93
C ILE A 27 9.19 -9.54 6.90
N ASP A 28 10.50 -9.36 7.02
CA ASP A 28 11.42 -10.45 7.29
C ASP A 28 11.40 -10.74 8.80
N ASN A 29 10.72 -11.81 9.22
CA ASN A 29 10.50 -12.20 10.62
C ASN A 29 11.79 -12.54 11.40
N GLY A 30 12.97 -12.36 10.80
CA GLY A 30 14.26 -12.73 11.39
C GLY A 30 15.03 -11.61 12.11
N LYS A 31 14.55 -10.35 12.11
CA LYS A 31 15.24 -9.23 12.76
C LYS A 31 14.32 -8.48 13.71
N ASP A 32 14.73 -8.38 14.99
CA ASP A 32 14.00 -7.71 16.09
C ASP A 32 13.59 -6.25 15.82
N ILE A 33 14.19 -5.59 14.81
CA ILE A 33 13.86 -4.22 14.41
C ILE A 33 13.90 -4.13 12.88
N ALA A 34 12.72 -4.14 12.25
CA ALA A 34 12.60 -3.88 10.82
C ALA A 34 12.84 -2.37 10.55
N PRO A 35 13.72 -2.00 9.60
CA PRO A 35 13.92 -0.60 9.22
C PRO A 35 12.65 0.01 8.63
N GLN A 36 12.48 1.33 8.76
CA GLN A 36 11.37 2.02 8.11
C GLN A 36 11.54 1.96 6.59
N HIS A 37 10.58 1.34 5.90
CA HIS A 37 10.54 1.24 4.45
C HIS A 37 9.75 2.42 3.84
N SER A 38 10.22 2.95 2.71
CA SER A 38 9.53 4.02 1.95
C SER A 38 9.52 3.69 0.46
N PHE A 39 8.39 3.89 -0.20
CA PHE A 39 8.20 3.55 -1.61
C PHE A 39 7.62 4.74 -2.40
N LEU A 40 8.23 5.09 -3.53
CA LEU A 40 7.79 6.17 -4.41
C LEU A 40 7.00 5.61 -5.61
N ILE A 41 5.74 6.03 -5.73
CA ILE A 41 4.91 5.79 -6.92
C ILE A 41 4.97 7.04 -7.80
N HIS A 42 5.65 6.96 -8.94
CA HIS A 42 5.78 8.06 -9.91
C HIS A 42 4.97 7.78 -11.20
N GLY A 43 4.68 8.82 -11.97
CA GLY A 43 3.94 8.72 -13.23
C GLY A 43 3.12 9.96 -13.55
N LEU A 44 2.62 10.04 -14.78
CA LEU A 44 1.81 11.16 -15.27
C LEU A 44 0.55 11.41 -14.43
N GLY A 45 -0.01 12.62 -14.53
CA GLY A 45 -1.29 12.96 -13.92
C GLY A 45 -2.39 11.99 -14.39
N GLY A 46 -3.33 11.65 -13.50
CA GLY A 46 -4.45 10.75 -13.84
C GLY A 46 -4.13 9.25 -13.89
N MET A 47 -2.87 8.81 -13.80
CA MET A 47 -2.48 7.39 -13.86
C MET A 47 -2.92 6.52 -12.67
N GLY A 48 -3.71 7.05 -11.74
CA GLY A 48 -4.24 6.26 -10.62
C GLY A 48 -3.26 5.99 -9.48
N LYS A 49 -2.14 6.74 -9.36
CA LYS A 49 -1.14 6.58 -8.28
C LYS A 49 -1.76 6.54 -6.88
N THR A 50 -2.68 7.47 -6.60
CA THR A 50 -3.42 7.51 -5.34
C THR A 50 -4.28 6.27 -5.16
N GLN A 51 -4.92 5.77 -6.22
CA GLN A 51 -5.73 4.55 -6.16
C GLN A 51 -4.90 3.31 -5.85
N ILE A 52 -3.67 3.22 -6.39
CA ILE A 52 -2.71 2.15 -6.05
C ILE A 52 -2.35 2.18 -4.57
N ALA A 53 -2.00 3.37 -4.04
CA ALA A 53 -1.63 3.51 -2.64
C ALA A 53 -2.79 3.15 -1.69
N LEU A 54 -4.01 3.61 -2.00
CA LEU A 54 -5.20 3.27 -1.23
C LEU A 54 -5.52 1.78 -1.30
N LYS A 55 -5.46 1.18 -2.51
CA LYS A 55 -5.73 -0.24 -2.70
C LYS A 55 -4.72 -1.12 -1.97
N PHE A 56 -3.44 -0.77 -2.03
CA PHE A 56 -2.41 -1.45 -1.24
C PHE A 56 -2.72 -1.37 0.25
N ALA A 57 -3.00 -0.18 0.78
CA ALA A 57 -3.30 0.02 2.19
C ALA A 57 -4.55 -0.74 2.68
N GLU A 58 -5.54 -0.96 1.79
CA GLU A 58 -6.69 -1.83 2.06
C GLU A 58 -6.27 -3.31 2.09
N ASP A 59 -5.53 -3.77 1.08
CA ASP A 59 -5.12 -5.17 0.94
C ASP A 59 -4.26 -5.65 2.13
N ILE A 60 -3.43 -4.78 2.70
CA ILE A 60 -2.55 -5.10 3.82
C ILE A 60 -3.07 -4.64 5.18
N SER A 61 -4.27 -4.05 5.28
CA SER A 61 -4.73 -3.44 6.54
C SER A 61 -4.86 -4.43 7.70
N SER A 62 -5.04 -5.73 7.40
CA SER A 62 -5.11 -6.80 8.39
C SER A 62 -3.73 -7.28 8.86
N GLN A 63 -2.65 -6.92 8.16
CA GLN A 63 -1.29 -7.37 8.43
C GLN A 63 -0.50 -6.43 9.36
N TYR A 64 -0.98 -5.20 9.53
CA TYR A 64 -0.31 -4.18 10.33
C TYR A 64 -1.26 -3.67 11.42
N MET A 65 -0.78 -3.62 12.66
CA MET A 65 -1.51 -2.95 13.73
C MET A 65 -1.40 -1.44 13.51
N ILE A 66 -2.54 -0.76 13.43
CA ILE A 66 -2.56 0.70 13.51
C ILE A 66 -2.14 1.06 14.94
N ILE A 67 -0.98 1.70 15.08
CA ILE A 67 -0.54 2.25 16.37
C ILE A 67 -1.37 3.52 16.60
N HIS A 68 -2.14 3.52 17.69
CA HIS A 68 -3.14 4.55 18.00
C HIS A 68 -2.60 5.61 18.97
#